data_AF-A0A1G8FNW7-F1
#
_entry.id   AF-A0A1G8FNW7-F1
#
_cell.length_a   1.000
_cell.length_b   1.000
_cell.length_c   1.000
_cell.angle_alpha   90.00
_cell.angle_beta   90.00
_cell.angle_gamma   90.00
#
_symmetry.space_group_name_H-M   'P 1'
#
loop_
_entity.id
_entity.type
_entity.pdbx_description
1 polymer ?
#
loop_
_entity_poly.entity_id
_entity_poly.type
_entity_poly.pdbx_seq_one_letter_code
_entity_poly.pdbx_strand_id
1 'polypeptide(L)'
;MPSRLWEPSEEVEAVFDHDRFGKRIYRYSLSCIWDDALEKAAFVMLNPSIADLDICDSTLGRCADYSKSWGYGGMFIVNLFAFIATYPKDLKKAVDPVGPDNDIHIVNVMKKSDKVIFAWGKQSGISERKKQVLHLLKEYDHFCIEKTKGGREPKHPLYLKKGLKPMQF
;
A
#
# COMPACT_ATOMS: atom_id res chain seq x y z
N MET A 1 -2.96 4.33 15.72
CA MET A 1 -1.76 4.75 16.47
C MET A 1 -1.43 6.16 16.05
N PRO A 2 -0.91 7.03 16.93
CA PRO A 2 -0.39 8.33 16.49
C PRO A 2 0.76 8.11 15.49
N SER A 3 1.00 9.10 14.62
CA SER A 3 2.21 9.11 13.79
C SER A 3 3.46 9.10 14.66
N ARG A 4 4.52 8.46 14.19
CA ARG A 4 5.83 8.39 14.86
C ARG A 4 6.96 8.58 13.85
N LEU A 5 8.17 8.81 14.34
CA LEU A 5 9.37 8.63 13.53
C LEU A 5 9.59 7.13 13.27
N TRP A 6 10.26 6.82 12.17
CA TRP A 6 10.76 5.47 11.92
C TRP A 6 11.77 5.07 12.98
N GLU A 7 11.76 3.78 13.37
CA GLU A 7 12.76 3.23 14.27
C GLU A 7 14.12 3.20 13.56
N PRO A 8 15.27 3.35 14.26
CA PRO A 8 16.58 3.30 13.61
C PRO A 8 16.85 2.00 12.83
N SER A 9 16.20 0.90 13.20
CA SER A 9 16.27 -0.37 12.50
C SER A 9 15.33 -0.47 11.30
N GLU A 10 14.43 0.49 11.09
CA GLU A 10 13.50 0.51 9.96
C GLU A 10 14.11 1.29 8.78
N GLU A 11 14.62 0.55 7.80
CA GLU A 11 15.14 1.10 6.54
C GLU A 11 13.97 1.41 5.61
N VAL A 12 13.79 2.69 5.28
CA VAL A 12 12.63 3.17 4.52
C VAL A 12 13.07 3.81 3.21
N GLU A 13 12.50 3.34 2.11
CA GLU A 13 12.70 3.91 0.79
C GLU A 13 11.35 4.15 0.11
N ALA A 14 11.29 5.12 -0.80
CA ALA A 14 10.16 5.24 -1.70
C ALA A 14 10.59 5.70 -3.08
N VAL A 15 9.86 5.23 -4.08
CA VAL A 15 10.07 5.61 -5.47
C VAL A 15 9.01 6.63 -5.85
N PHE A 16 9.47 7.80 -6.29
CA PHE A 16 8.63 8.92 -6.70
C PHE A 16 8.87 9.28 -8.16
N ASP A 17 7.86 9.87 -8.78
CA ASP A 17 7.99 10.65 -10.01
C ASP A 17 7.63 12.12 -9.74
N HIS A 18 8.22 13.02 -10.51
CA HIS A 18 8.20 14.46 -10.27
C HIS A 18 7.74 15.22 -11.51
N ASP A 19 7.11 16.38 -11.31
CA ASP A 19 6.89 17.30 -12.41
C ASP A 19 8.19 17.98 -12.85
N ARG A 20 8.10 18.76 -13.94
CA ARG A 20 9.23 19.54 -14.48
C ARG A 20 9.82 20.57 -13.49
N PHE A 21 9.16 20.81 -12.36
CA PHE A 21 9.61 21.72 -11.31
C PHE A 21 10.13 20.96 -10.07
N GLY A 22 10.27 19.64 -10.15
CA GLY A 22 10.76 18.80 -9.06
C GLY A 22 9.73 18.52 -7.98
N LYS A 23 8.45 18.81 -8.20
CA LYS A 23 7.39 18.47 -7.24
C LYS A 23 6.97 17.01 -7.42
N ARG A 24 6.96 16.23 -6.34
CA ARG A 24 6.43 14.85 -6.35
C ARG A 24 4.97 14.83 -6.82
N ILE A 25 4.68 14.08 -7.87
CA ILE A 25 3.31 13.85 -8.36
C ILE A 25 2.85 12.44 -8.00
N TYR A 26 3.71 11.45 -8.23
CA TYR A 26 3.41 10.03 -8.02
C TYR A 26 4.33 9.43 -6.97
N ARG A 27 3.80 8.53 -6.14
CA ARG A 27 4.59 7.60 -5.34
C ARG A 27 4.23 6.19 -5.77
N TYR A 28 5.16 5.54 -6.47
CA TYR A 28 4.94 4.22 -7.03
C TYR A 28 5.04 3.11 -5.97
N SER A 29 5.99 3.23 -5.06
CA SER A 29 6.15 2.27 -3.97
C SER A 29 6.79 2.91 -2.74
N LEU A 30 6.57 2.29 -1.59
CA LEU A 30 7.31 2.54 -0.35
C LEU A 30 7.72 1.18 0.24
N SER A 31 8.94 1.05 0.73
CA SER A 31 9.42 -0.09 1.52
C SER A 31 9.73 0.37 2.94
N CYS A 32 9.57 -0.54 3.89
CA CYS A 32 10.09 -0.42 5.25
C CYS A 32 10.57 -1.80 5.68
N ILE A 33 11.89 -1.98 5.77
CA ILE A 33 12.54 -3.26 6.07
C ILE A 33 13.23 -3.13 7.43
N TRP A 34 12.99 -4.07 8.35
CA TRP A 34 13.64 -4.12 9.67
C TRP A 34 14.43 -5.40 9.92
N ASP A 35 14.21 -6.43 9.11
CA ASP A 35 15.00 -7.66 9.10
C ASP A 35 14.98 -8.25 7.68
N ASP A 36 16.08 -8.09 6.94
CA ASP A 36 16.14 -8.56 5.55
C ASP A 36 16.24 -10.10 5.44
N ALA A 37 16.54 -10.82 6.54
CA ALA A 37 16.60 -12.28 6.52
C ALA A 37 15.20 -12.94 6.54
N LEU A 38 14.15 -12.18 6.86
CA LEU A 38 12.78 -12.69 6.95
C LEU A 38 11.95 -12.36 5.71
N GLU A 39 10.78 -12.99 5.61
CA GLU A 39 9.79 -12.74 4.56
C GLU A 39 9.23 -11.32 4.60
N LYS A 40 8.66 -10.85 3.47
CA LYS A 40 8.10 -9.50 3.30
C LYS A 40 6.63 -9.53 2.87
N ALA A 41 5.83 -8.63 3.45
CA ALA A 41 4.41 -8.49 3.11
C ALA A 41 4.17 -7.23 2.27
N ALA A 42 3.51 -7.36 1.12
CA ALA A 42 3.05 -6.23 0.32
C ALA A 42 1.61 -5.87 0.65
N PHE A 43 1.33 -4.57 0.76
CA PHE A 43 -0.02 -4.02 0.87
C PHE A 43 -0.38 -3.24 -0.40
N VAL A 44 -1.49 -3.62 -1.03
CA VAL A 44 -2.08 -2.89 -2.15
C VAL A 44 -3.18 -1.97 -1.62
N MET A 45 -2.88 -0.68 -1.57
CA MET A 45 -3.70 0.36 -0.96
C MET A 45 -4.37 1.25 -2.02
N LEU A 46 -5.12 2.28 -1.60
CA LEU A 46 -5.88 3.10 -2.53
C LEU A 46 -4.99 4.09 -3.30
N ASN A 47 -4.39 5.02 -2.58
CA ASN A 47 -3.50 6.05 -3.12
C ASN A 47 -2.55 6.55 -2.04
N PRO A 48 -1.35 7.03 -2.40
CA PRO A 48 -0.44 7.63 -1.45
C PRO A 48 -0.97 9.00 -0.98
N SER A 49 -0.72 9.31 0.29
CA SER A 49 -0.87 10.65 0.85
C SER A 49 0.47 11.40 0.75
N ILE A 50 0.48 12.66 1.21
CA ILE A 50 1.68 13.53 1.24
C ILE A 50 2.75 13.00 2.22
N ALA A 51 2.51 11.92 2.97
CA ALA A 51 3.43 11.44 4.00
C ALA A 51 4.88 11.39 3.48
N ASP A 52 5.69 12.31 4.01
CA ASP A 52 7.12 12.37 3.80
C ASP A 52 7.75 11.12 4.39
N LEU A 53 8.83 10.67 3.76
CA LEU A 53 9.57 9.48 4.19
C LEU A 53 10.08 9.57 5.63
N ASP A 54 10.07 10.75 6.23
CA ASP A 54 10.56 10.98 7.58
C ASP A 54 9.55 10.54 8.67
N ILE A 55 8.27 10.39 8.32
CA ILE A 55 7.21 10.09 9.30
C ILE A 55 6.48 8.79 8.94
N CYS A 56 6.49 7.88 9.90
CA CYS A 56 5.62 6.71 9.92
C CYS A 56 4.21 7.16 10.31
N ASP A 57 3.35 7.36 9.32
CA ASP A 57 1.97 7.73 9.57
C ASP A 57 1.16 6.58 10.22
N SER A 58 -0.03 6.90 10.72
CA SER A 58 -0.89 5.95 11.44
C SER A 58 -1.27 4.70 10.62
N THR A 59 -1.28 4.80 9.28
CA THR A 59 -1.59 3.71 8.35
C THR A 59 -0.37 2.85 8.12
N LEU A 60 0.78 3.47 7.80
CA LEU A 60 2.05 2.78 7.64
C LEU A 60 2.45 2.03 8.91
N GLY A 61 2.36 2.69 10.06
CA GLY A 61 2.63 2.07 11.35
C GLY A 61 1.67 0.91 11.66
N ARG A 62 0.43 0.95 11.13
CA ARG A 62 -0.49 -0.17 11.25
C ARG A 62 -0.09 -1.35 10.37
N CYS A 63 0.32 -1.11 9.13
CA CYS A 63 0.81 -2.15 8.23
C CYS A 63 2.09 -2.80 8.78
N ALA A 64 2.99 -1.99 9.36
CA ALA A 64 4.20 -2.48 10.02
C ALA A 64 3.86 -3.36 11.23
N ASP A 65 2.95 -2.90 12.11
CA ASP A 65 2.47 -3.66 13.26
C ASP A 65 1.92 -5.03 12.85
N TYR A 66 1.11 -5.09 11.80
CA TYR A 66 0.59 -6.34 11.29
C TYR A 66 1.70 -7.26 10.79
N SER A 67 2.58 -6.73 9.93
CA SER A 67 3.69 -7.48 9.35
C SER A 67 4.60 -8.06 10.44
N LYS A 68 5.01 -7.24 11.41
CA LYS A 68 5.77 -7.68 12.61
C LYS A 68 5.00 -8.76 13.38
N SER A 69 3.69 -8.58 13.62
CA SER A 69 2.88 -9.58 14.34
C SER A 69 2.71 -10.92 13.60
N TRP A 70 2.91 -10.94 12.29
CA TRP A 70 2.85 -12.13 11.46
C TRP A 70 4.22 -12.78 11.24
N GLY A 71 5.29 -12.22 11.80
CA GLY A 71 6.66 -12.73 11.71
C GLY A 71 7.44 -12.25 10.48
N TYR A 72 6.99 -11.19 9.81
CA TYR A 72 7.65 -10.64 8.63
C TYR A 72 8.77 -9.68 9.03
N GLY A 73 9.80 -9.59 8.18
CA GLY A 73 10.95 -8.70 8.31
C GLY A 73 10.81 -7.35 7.62
N GLY A 74 9.73 -7.18 6.86
CA GLY A 74 9.50 -5.92 6.18
C GLY A 74 8.13 -5.84 5.55
N MET A 75 7.81 -4.63 5.08
CA MET A 75 6.61 -4.37 4.30
C MET A 75 6.91 -3.55 3.05
N PHE A 76 6.09 -3.78 2.04
CA PHE A 76 5.99 -2.92 0.88
C PHE A 76 4.59 -2.33 0.77
N ILE A 77 4.49 -1.09 0.32
CA ILE A 77 3.23 -0.41 0.01
C ILE A 77 3.24 -0.04 -1.46
N VAL A 78 2.23 -0.51 -2.18
CA VAL A 78 1.87 -0.04 -3.53
C VAL A 78 0.41 0.38 -3.52
N ASN A 79 -0.03 1.07 -4.56
CA ASN A 79 -1.37 1.65 -4.60
C ASN A 79 -2.08 1.37 -5.91
N LEU A 80 -3.41 1.28 -5.86
CA LEU A 80 -4.24 1.27 -7.07
C LEU A 80 -3.94 2.51 -7.93
N PHE A 81 -3.69 3.66 -7.30
CA PHE A 81 -3.37 4.92 -7.95
C PHE A 81 -2.07 5.47 -7.36
N ALA A 82 -1.06 5.78 -8.17
CA ALA A 82 0.19 6.35 -7.68
C ALA A 82 0.09 7.84 -7.34
N PHE A 83 -0.96 8.54 -7.81
CA PHE A 83 -1.08 9.98 -7.61
C PHE A 83 -1.19 10.35 -6.13
N ILE A 84 -0.33 11.27 -5.70
CA ILE A 84 -0.25 11.72 -4.31
C ILE A 84 -1.44 12.65 -4.02
N ALA A 85 -2.32 12.20 -3.13
CA ALA A 85 -3.49 12.95 -2.69
C ALA A 85 -3.88 12.61 -1.25
N THR A 86 -4.00 13.61 -0.39
CA THR A 86 -4.48 13.41 0.99
C THR A 86 -5.93 12.92 1.02
N TYR A 87 -6.77 13.43 0.13
CA TYR A 87 -8.17 13.03 0.04
C TYR A 87 -8.41 12.23 -1.24
N PRO A 88 -8.93 10.99 -1.15
CA PRO A 88 -9.20 10.15 -2.32
C PRO A 88 -10.12 10.78 -3.38
N LYS A 89 -10.98 11.73 -2.99
CA LYS A 89 -11.84 12.48 -3.93
C LYS A 89 -11.02 13.29 -4.94
N ASP A 90 -9.80 13.67 -4.58
CA ASP A 90 -8.92 14.49 -5.41
C ASP A 90 -8.23 13.67 -6.51
N LEU A 91 -8.29 12.32 -6.47
CA LEU A 91 -7.85 11.48 -7.59
C LEU A 91 -8.57 11.83 -8.90
N LYS A 92 -9.83 12.27 -8.82
CA LYS A 92 -10.61 12.69 -9.99
C LYS A 92 -10.10 13.98 -10.65
N LYS A 93 -9.23 14.72 -9.97
CA LYS A 93 -8.63 15.97 -10.48
C LYS A 93 -7.32 15.69 -11.21
N ALA A 94 -6.70 14.52 -11.01
CA ALA A 94 -5.50 14.13 -11.72
C ALA A 94 -5.86 13.75 -13.16
N VAL A 95 -5.01 14.18 -14.11
CA VAL A 95 -5.13 13.80 -15.53
C VAL A 95 -4.94 12.29 -15.67
N ASP A 96 -3.91 11.76 -15.00
CA ASP A 96 -3.66 10.32 -14.87
C ASP A 96 -3.48 9.99 -13.40
N PRO A 97 -4.52 9.56 -12.67
CA PRO A 97 -4.37 9.17 -11.27
C PRO A 97 -3.58 7.86 -11.10
N VAL A 98 -3.54 7.01 -12.13
CA VAL A 98 -2.86 5.71 -12.03
C VAL A 98 -1.36 5.94 -11.98
N GLY A 99 -0.85 6.83 -12.83
CA GLY A 99 0.55 7.13 -13.00
C GLY A 99 1.19 6.18 -14.02
N PRO A 100 2.11 6.67 -14.87
CA PRO A 100 2.54 5.97 -16.07
C PRO A 100 3.24 4.63 -15.79
N ASP A 101 4.03 4.55 -14.71
CA ASP A 101 4.81 3.34 -14.38
C ASP A 101 4.22 2.52 -13.22
N ASN A 102 3.02 2.86 -12.74
CA ASN A 102 2.49 2.27 -11.51
C ASN A 102 2.35 0.74 -11.58
N ASP A 103 1.87 0.21 -12.70
CA ASP A 103 1.72 -1.25 -12.88
C ASP A 103 3.06 -1.99 -12.87
N ILE A 104 4.12 -1.37 -13.40
CA ILE A 104 5.47 -1.92 -13.38
C ILE A 104 5.95 -2.04 -11.93
N HIS A 105 5.76 -1.00 -11.13
CA HIS A 105 6.14 -0.99 -9.72
C HIS A 105 5.31 -1.95 -8.87
N ILE A 106 4.01 -2.08 -9.13
CA ILE A 106 3.15 -3.09 -8.48
C ILE A 106 3.73 -4.49 -8.70
N VAL A 107 4.01 -4.87 -9.95
CA VAL A 107 4.55 -6.20 -10.28
C VAL A 107 5.94 -6.42 -9.67
N ASN A 108 6.81 -5.41 -9.74
CA ASN A 108 8.16 -5.50 -9.18
C ASN A 108 8.14 -5.69 -7.65
N VAL A 109 7.19 -5.07 -6.94
CA VAL A 109 7.00 -5.30 -5.51
C VAL A 109 6.45 -6.70 -5.24
N MET A 110 5.46 -7.18 -6.02
CA MET A 110 4.91 -8.52 -5.79
C MET A 110 5.97 -9.61 -5.95
N LYS A 111 6.91 -9.48 -6.91
CA LYS A 111 8.04 -10.41 -7.08
C LYS A 111 8.98 -10.48 -5.87
N LYS A 112 8.99 -9.46 -5.02
CA LYS A 112 9.83 -9.35 -3.82
C LYS A 112 9.08 -9.66 -2.53
N SER A 113 7.81 -10.07 -2.62
CA SER A 113 6.91 -10.21 -1.48
C SER A 113 6.40 -11.64 -1.37
N ASP A 114 6.37 -12.16 -0.16
CA ASP A 114 5.89 -13.52 0.15
C ASP A 114 4.39 -13.53 0.48
N LYS A 115 3.81 -12.34 0.71
CA LYS A 115 2.38 -12.20 0.94
C LYS A 115 1.81 -10.91 0.35
N VAL A 116 0.69 -11.02 -0.36
CA VAL A 116 -0.02 -9.87 -0.95
C VAL A 116 -1.32 -9.60 -0.17
N ILE A 117 -1.41 -8.41 0.42
CA ILE A 117 -2.53 -7.95 1.21
C ILE A 117 -3.27 -6.82 0.48
N PHE A 118 -4.51 -7.05 0.08
CA PHE A 118 -5.39 -6.01 -0.40
C PHE A 118 -5.97 -5.20 0.77
N ALA A 119 -5.89 -3.88 0.64
CA ALA A 119 -6.12 -2.94 1.74
C ALA A 119 -6.68 -1.58 1.28
N TRP A 120 -7.21 -1.48 0.05
CA TRP A 120 -7.67 -0.21 -0.55
C TRP A 120 -8.96 0.37 0.04
N GLY A 121 -9.67 -0.35 0.91
CA GLY A 121 -10.88 0.17 1.56
C GLY A 121 -12.09 0.29 0.62
N LYS A 122 -13.23 0.74 1.17
CA LYS A 122 -14.43 0.97 0.37
C LYS A 122 -14.35 2.33 -0.31
N GLN A 123 -14.28 2.34 -1.63
CA GLN A 123 -14.32 3.57 -2.42
C GLN A 123 -15.20 3.40 -3.68
N SER A 124 -15.91 4.45 -4.06
CA SER A 124 -16.73 4.47 -5.29
C SER A 124 -15.90 4.89 -6.50
N GLY A 125 -16.27 4.43 -7.70
CA GLY A 125 -15.62 4.83 -8.96
C GLY A 125 -14.25 4.22 -9.23
N ILE A 126 -13.85 3.20 -8.46
CA ILE A 126 -12.56 2.49 -8.63
C ILE A 126 -12.72 1.08 -9.19
N SER A 127 -13.93 0.69 -9.61
CA SER A 127 -14.23 -0.68 -10.03
C SER A 127 -13.35 -1.16 -11.18
N GLU A 128 -13.12 -0.31 -12.17
CA GLU A 128 -12.30 -0.66 -13.33
C GLU A 128 -10.83 -0.84 -12.93
N ARG A 129 -10.28 0.11 -12.17
CA ARG A 129 -8.90 0.01 -11.71
C ARG A 129 -8.66 -1.22 -10.83
N LYS A 130 -9.61 -1.58 -9.96
CA LYS A 130 -9.53 -2.83 -9.18
C LYS A 130 -9.47 -4.06 -10.07
N LYS A 131 -10.31 -4.14 -11.12
CA LYS A 131 -10.29 -5.27 -12.06
C LYS A 131 -8.94 -5.39 -12.76
N GLN A 132 -8.36 -4.26 -13.19
CA GLN A 132 -7.04 -4.22 -13.82
C GLN A 132 -5.96 -4.75 -12.88
N VAL A 133 -5.92 -4.28 -11.63
CA VAL A 133 -4.91 -4.75 -10.65
C VAL A 133 -5.14 -6.21 -10.26
N LEU A 134 -6.40 -6.65 -10.09
CA LEU A 134 -6.71 -8.06 -9.86
C LEU A 134 -6.24 -8.94 -11.02
N HIS A 135 -6.44 -8.49 -12.26
CA HIS A 135 -5.95 -9.20 -13.44
C HIS A 135 -4.42 -9.21 -13.51
N LEU A 136 -3.79 -8.08 -13.21
CA LEU A 136 -2.33 -7.93 -13.17
C LEU A 136 -1.70 -8.89 -12.16
N LEU A 137 -2.39 -9.14 -11.05
CA LEU A 137 -1.90 -9.96 -9.95
C LEU A 137 -2.44 -11.39 -9.94
N LYS A 138 -3.18 -11.82 -10.98
CA LYS A 138 -3.90 -13.11 -10.99
C LYS A 138 -3.09 -14.38 -10.66
N GLU A 139 -1.76 -14.33 -10.79
CA GLU A 139 -0.84 -15.45 -10.51
C GLU A 139 -0.35 -15.46 -9.05
N TYR A 140 -0.75 -14.49 -8.22
CA TYR A 140 -0.38 -14.40 -6.81
C TYR A 140 -1.58 -14.73 -5.93
N ASP A 141 -1.34 -15.38 -4.79
CA ASP A 141 -2.38 -15.52 -3.78
C ASP A 141 -2.74 -14.16 -3.17
N HIS A 142 -4.05 -13.93 -3.04
CA HIS A 142 -4.59 -12.66 -2.56
C HIS A 142 -5.18 -12.81 -1.18
N PHE A 143 -4.73 -11.95 -0.27
CA PHE A 143 -5.27 -11.90 1.08
C PHE A 143 -5.84 -10.52 1.38
N CYS A 144 -6.65 -10.43 2.41
CA CYS A 144 -7.02 -9.20 3.07
C CYS A 144 -7.09 -9.44 4.58
N ILE A 145 -7.10 -8.38 5.38
CA ILE A 145 -7.22 -8.55 6.85
C ILE A 145 -8.70 -8.76 7.23
N GLU A 146 -9.58 -7.97 6.64
CA GLU A 146 -11.03 -8.12 6.77
C GLU A 146 -11.72 -7.63 5.51
N LYS A 147 -12.92 -8.17 5.25
CA LYS A 147 -13.82 -7.69 4.19
C LYS A 147 -14.87 -6.73 4.76
N THR A 148 -15.33 -5.79 3.95
CA THR A 148 -16.46 -4.90 4.28
C THR A 148 -17.77 -5.68 4.43
N LYS A 149 -18.80 -5.05 5.05
CA LYS A 149 -20.14 -5.64 5.14
C LYS A 149 -20.66 -5.92 3.73
N GLY A 150 -20.87 -7.19 3.40
CA GLY A 150 -21.21 -7.67 2.05
C GLY A 150 -20.05 -8.33 1.28
N GLY A 151 -18.85 -8.45 1.87
CA GLY A 151 -17.79 -9.33 1.38
C GLY A 151 -17.01 -8.88 0.14
N ARG A 152 -17.35 -7.73 -0.46
CA ARG A 152 -16.84 -7.34 -1.79
C ARG A 152 -15.55 -6.53 -1.81
N GLU A 153 -15.19 -5.90 -0.70
CA GLU A 153 -14.02 -5.00 -0.64
C GLU A 153 -13.16 -5.32 0.57
N PRO A 154 -11.83 -5.25 0.46
CA PRO A 154 -10.95 -5.29 1.61
C PRO A 154 -11.12 -4.01 2.44
N LYS A 155 -11.09 -4.12 3.76
CA LYS A 155 -11.09 -2.96 4.65
C LYS A 155 -9.71 -2.30 4.68
N HIS A 156 -9.71 -0.99 4.87
CA HIS A 156 -8.49 -0.23 5.12
C HIS A 156 -7.91 -0.59 6.51
N PRO A 157 -6.59 -0.79 6.65
CA PRO A 157 -6.00 -1.38 7.86
C PRO A 157 -6.10 -0.48 9.09
N LEU A 158 -6.06 0.86 8.91
CA LEU A 158 -5.94 1.85 9.99
C LEU A 158 -6.85 1.61 11.19
N TYR A 159 -8.12 1.28 10.95
CA TYR A 159 -9.17 1.15 11.98
C TYR A 159 -9.47 -0.29 12.39
N LEU A 160 -8.75 -1.27 11.83
CA LEU A 160 -8.91 -2.68 12.20
C LEU A 160 -8.27 -2.95 13.57
N LYS A 161 -8.69 -4.04 14.24
CA LYS A 161 -8.10 -4.45 15.53
C LYS A 161 -6.70 -5.02 15.33
N LYS A 162 -5.78 -4.75 16.25
CA LYS A 162 -4.44 -5.38 16.22
C LYS A 162 -4.55 -6.91 16.35
N GLY A 163 -3.54 -7.63 15.85
CA GLY A 163 -3.42 -9.09 16.00
C GLY A 163 -4.32 -9.92 15.09
N LEU A 164 -5.10 -9.30 14.21
CA LEU A 164 -5.82 -10.02 13.15
C LEU A 164 -4.83 -10.69 12.19
N LYS A 165 -5.19 -11.86 11.67
CA LYS A 165 -4.42 -12.60 10.67
C LYS A 165 -5.02 -12.39 9.27
N PRO A 166 -4.21 -12.46 8.20
CA PRO A 166 -4.71 -12.38 6.84
C PRO A 166 -5.67 -13.55 6.54
N MET A 167 -6.69 -13.29 5.74
CA MET A 167 -7.61 -14.27 5.19
C MET A 167 -7.64 -14.16 3.66
N GLN A 168 -7.98 -15.26 2.96
CA GLN A 168 -8.09 -15.24 1.51
C GLN A 168 -9.11 -14.18 1.05
N PHE A 169 -8.71 -13.38 0.07
CA PHE A 169 -9.56 -12.36 -0.55
C PHE A 169 -10.37 -12.95 -1.70
#